data_AF-A0A4C1U3N3-F1
#
_entry.id   AF-A0A4C1U3N3-F1
#
_cell.length_a   1.000
_cell.length_b   1.000
_cell.length_c   1.000
_cell.angle_alpha   90.00
_cell.angle_beta   90.00
_cell.angle_gamma   90.00
#
_symmetry.space_group_name_H-M   'P 1'
#
loop_
_entity.id
_entity.type
_entity.pdbx_description
1 polymer ?
#
loop_
_entity_poly.entity_id
_entity_poly.type
_entity_poly.pdbx_seq_one_letter_code
_entity_poly.pdbx_strand_id
1 'polypeptide(L)'
;MTSILINALKRLHITIAPQIRLSSSSVPAVAHNYNLNVEKKDWKFQPQYMKPREVWIENMDTIDEKKMGLIELHPDVFAASPRIDIIHRNMIWQSKYRWVSWAHTKTRAEVRGGGRKPHPQKGQGRARHGSIRSPLYRGGGVIHGPRSGTTHFFMLPFHVRVHGLSSMISIKLAQDDLHVVNNLELPTDESQYLEDLIEKRNWGPSVLFVDE
;
A
#
# COMPACT_ATOMS: atom_id res chain seq x y z
N MET A 1 8.24 -23.17 -8.46
CA MET A 1 9.57 -23.69 -8.09
C MET A 1 9.72 -23.79 -6.58
N THR A 2 8.81 -24.51 -5.92
CA THR A 2 8.75 -24.68 -4.46
C THR A 2 9.00 -26.13 -4.05
N SER A 3 9.37 -27.00 -4.99
CA SER A 3 9.65 -28.42 -4.73
C SER A 3 11.12 -28.74 -4.47
N ILE A 4 12.03 -27.75 -4.54
CA ILE A 4 13.48 -27.98 -4.39
C ILE A 4 13.96 -27.77 -2.94
N LEU A 5 13.25 -26.99 -2.13
CA LEU A 5 13.66 -26.70 -0.73
C LEU A 5 13.28 -27.82 0.26
N ILE A 6 12.25 -28.62 -0.03
CA ILE A 6 11.76 -29.67 0.88
C ILE A 6 12.73 -30.87 0.95
N ASN A 7 13.54 -31.10 -0.08
CA ASN A 7 14.49 -32.23 -0.13
C ASN A 7 15.86 -31.94 0.51
N ALA A 8 16.18 -30.68 0.85
CA ALA A 8 17.46 -30.33 1.46
C ALA A 8 17.51 -30.61 2.98
N LEU A 9 16.34 -30.60 3.65
CA LEU A 9 16.25 -30.78 5.11
C LEU A 9 16.20 -32.25 5.55
N LYS A 10 15.98 -33.21 4.64
CA LYS A 10 15.96 -34.66 4.95
C LYS A 10 17.35 -35.31 5.06
N ARG A 11 18.45 -34.59 4.80
CA ARG A 11 19.83 -35.12 4.79
C ARG A 11 20.64 -34.85 6.06
N LEU A 12 20.09 -34.18 7.06
CA LEU A 12 20.74 -34.00 8.35
C LEU A 12 20.03 -34.89 9.37
N HIS A 13 20.66 -36.03 9.69
CA HIS A 13 20.30 -36.85 10.85
C HIS A 13 20.59 -36.05 12.13
N ILE A 14 19.65 -35.20 12.52
CA ILE A 14 19.60 -34.60 13.84
C ILE A 14 18.25 -35.01 14.43
N THR A 15 18.28 -36.08 15.22
CA THR A 15 17.16 -36.51 16.05
C THR A 15 16.99 -35.50 17.18
N ILE A 16 16.20 -34.46 16.96
CA ILE A 16 15.65 -33.66 18.06
C ILE A 16 14.29 -34.26 18.35
N ALA A 17 14.23 -35.11 19.38
CA ALA A 17 12.96 -35.54 19.94
C ALA A 17 12.15 -34.27 20.28
N PRO A 18 10.87 -34.16 19.87
CA PRO A 18 10.02 -33.13 20.42
C PRO A 18 9.83 -33.46 21.90
N GLN A 19 10.60 -32.79 22.77
CA GLN A 19 10.20 -32.65 24.16
C GLN A 19 8.91 -31.85 24.13
N ILE A 20 7.78 -32.56 24.12
CA ILE A 20 6.49 -31.98 24.45
C ILE A 20 6.62 -31.53 25.90
N ARG A 21 7.06 -30.28 26.10
CA ARG A 21 6.75 -29.57 27.33
C ARG A 21 5.24 -29.35 27.28
N LEU A 22 4.50 -30.23 27.94
CA LEU A 22 3.22 -29.89 28.54
C LEU A 22 3.52 -28.81 29.59
N SER A 23 3.80 -27.57 29.16
CA SER A 23 3.59 -26.44 30.02
C SER A 23 2.09 -26.25 30.08
N SER A 24 1.48 -26.83 31.11
CA SER A 24 0.23 -26.33 31.65
C SER A 24 0.48 -24.91 32.16
N SER A 25 0.67 -23.96 31.26
CA SER A 25 0.51 -22.56 31.58
C SER A 25 -0.98 -22.32 31.61
N SER A 26 -1.59 -22.62 32.76
CA SER A 26 -2.71 -21.81 33.20
C SER A 26 -2.13 -20.42 33.42
N VAL A 27 -1.98 -19.66 32.33
CA VAL A 27 -1.83 -18.22 32.43
C VAL A 27 -3.13 -17.80 33.10
N PRO A 28 -3.09 -17.26 34.32
CA PRO A 28 -4.31 -16.75 34.93
C PRO A 28 -4.84 -15.73 33.94
N ALA A 29 -6.08 -15.92 33.48
CA ALA A 29 -6.78 -14.88 32.75
C ALA A 29 -6.80 -13.67 33.69
N VAL A 30 -5.86 -12.75 33.49
CA VAL A 30 -5.84 -11.49 34.20
C VAL A 30 -7.15 -10.84 33.80
N ALA A 31 -8.10 -10.81 34.74
CA ALA A 31 -9.33 -10.08 34.57
C ALA A 31 -8.94 -8.61 34.53
N HIS A 32 -8.55 -8.13 33.34
CA HIS A 32 -8.43 -6.72 33.08
C HIS A 32 -9.82 -6.13 33.32
N ASN A 33 -9.95 -5.27 34.31
CA ASN A 33 -11.20 -4.55 34.55
C ASN A 33 -11.50 -3.73 33.28
N TYR A 34 -12.44 -4.20 32.47
CA TYR A 34 -12.76 -3.68 31.13
C TYR A 34 -13.42 -2.29 31.13
N ASN A 35 -13.54 -1.65 32.29
CA ASN A 35 -14.06 -0.30 32.38
C ASN A 35 -12.96 0.67 31.95
N LEU A 36 -12.76 0.78 30.63
CA LEU A 36 -12.04 1.88 30.06
C LEU A 36 -12.79 3.16 30.43
N ASN A 37 -12.16 3.99 31.26
CA ASN A 37 -12.64 5.36 31.47
C ASN A 37 -12.34 6.14 30.20
N VAL A 38 -13.28 6.09 29.24
CA VAL A 38 -13.21 6.90 28.03
C VAL A 38 -13.63 8.33 28.41
N GLU A 39 -12.64 9.13 28.78
CA GLU A 39 -12.86 10.55 29.03
C GLU A 39 -13.19 11.27 27.71
N LYS A 40 -14.08 12.26 27.79
CA LYS A 40 -14.36 13.12 26.64
C LYS A 40 -13.09 13.85 26.24
N LYS A 41 -12.73 13.74 24.97
CA LYS A 41 -11.50 14.35 24.45
C LYS A 41 -11.69 15.86 24.31
N ASP A 42 -10.95 16.63 25.10
CA ASP A 42 -10.91 18.09 24.97
C ASP A 42 -10.08 18.48 23.72
N TRP A 43 -10.79 18.79 22.63
CA TRP A 43 -10.13 19.21 21.39
C TRP A 43 -9.68 20.67 21.45
N LYS A 44 -8.49 20.93 20.90
CA LYS A 44 -7.96 22.29 20.70
C LYS A 44 -8.88 23.16 19.83
N PHE A 45 -9.52 22.54 18.85
CA PHE A 45 -10.51 23.17 17.99
C PHE A 45 -11.82 22.43 18.16
N GLN A 46 -12.82 23.11 18.73
CA GLN A 46 -14.13 22.55 18.97
C GLN A 46 -14.99 22.69 17.71
N PRO A 47 -15.79 21.68 17.34
CA PRO A 47 -16.68 21.78 16.20
C PRO A 47 -17.81 22.76 16.51
N GLN A 48 -18.06 23.71 15.61
CA GLN A 48 -19.04 24.78 15.85
C GLN A 48 -20.47 24.38 15.47
N TYR A 49 -20.64 23.69 14.33
CA TYR A 49 -21.95 23.44 13.72
C TYR A 49 -22.26 21.95 13.51
N MET A 50 -21.27 21.08 13.63
CA MET A 50 -21.41 19.65 13.40
C MET A 50 -21.27 18.90 14.72
N LYS A 51 -22.15 17.92 14.95
CA LYS A 51 -22.01 17.03 16.10
C LYS A 51 -20.87 16.03 15.84
N PRO A 52 -20.08 15.68 16.87
CA PRO A 52 -19.14 14.56 16.83
C PRO A 52 -19.75 13.26 16.32
N ARG A 53 -18.91 12.39 15.76
CA ARG A 53 -19.29 11.00 15.45
C ARG A 53 -18.87 10.11 16.61
N GLU A 54 -19.67 9.09 16.90
CA GLU A 54 -19.35 8.12 17.96
C GLU A 54 -19.00 6.79 17.32
N VAL A 55 -17.97 6.12 17.83
CA VAL A 55 -17.52 4.81 17.36
C VAL A 55 -17.24 3.91 18.56
N TRP A 56 -17.51 2.62 18.41
CA TRP A 56 -17.19 1.62 19.43
C TRP A 56 -15.69 1.41 19.52
N ILE A 57 -15.18 1.29 20.75
CA ILE A 57 -13.85 0.78 21.03
C ILE A 57 -13.97 -0.73 21.19
N GLU A 58 -13.25 -1.45 20.34
CA GLU A 58 -13.16 -2.89 20.34
C GLU A 58 -11.89 -3.38 21.07
N ASN A 59 -11.89 -4.64 21.45
CA ASN A 59 -10.78 -5.31 22.12
C ASN A 59 -9.93 -6.16 21.15
N MET A 60 -8.67 -6.44 21.47
CA MET A 60 -7.82 -7.41 20.75
C MET A 60 -7.52 -8.68 21.54
N ASP A 61 -7.85 -8.70 22.83
CA ASP A 61 -7.48 -9.79 23.75
C ASP A 61 -8.26 -11.08 23.52
N THR A 62 -9.49 -10.99 23.01
CA THR A 62 -10.35 -12.17 22.75
C THR A 62 -10.80 -12.21 21.30
N ILE A 63 -10.95 -13.41 20.76
CA ILE A 63 -11.46 -13.64 19.39
C ILE A 63 -12.87 -13.05 19.24
N ASP A 64 -13.74 -13.27 20.22
CA ASP A 64 -15.08 -12.68 20.25
C ASP A 64 -15.02 -11.16 20.45
N GLU A 65 -15.85 -10.44 19.69
CA GLU A 65 -16.00 -8.99 19.74
C GLU A 65 -16.61 -8.57 21.09
N LYS A 66 -15.92 -7.67 21.79
CA LYS A 66 -16.43 -6.99 22.98
C LYS A 66 -16.35 -5.48 22.79
N LYS A 67 -17.48 -4.81 23.04
CA LYS A 67 -17.61 -3.36 22.98
C LYS A 67 -17.22 -2.78 24.34
N MET A 68 -16.01 -2.24 24.41
CA MET A 68 -15.40 -1.75 25.64
C MET A 68 -15.91 -0.36 26.04
N GLY A 69 -16.22 0.48 25.03
CA GLY A 69 -16.70 1.84 25.25
C GLY A 69 -17.04 2.56 23.95
N LEU A 70 -17.50 3.81 24.07
CA LEU A 70 -17.78 4.71 22.94
C LEU A 70 -16.80 5.87 22.96
N ILE A 71 -16.20 6.19 21.82
CA ILE A 71 -15.33 7.35 21.64
C ILE A 71 -15.95 8.37 20.70
N GLU A 72 -15.83 9.65 21.06
CA GLU A 72 -16.21 10.77 20.21
C GLU A 72 -15.07 11.12 19.24
N LEU A 73 -15.38 11.20 17.95
CA LEU A 73 -14.50 11.54 16.85
C LEU A 73 -14.86 12.91 16.27
N HIS A 74 -13.81 13.66 15.90
CA HIS A 74 -13.96 15.01 15.38
C HIS A 74 -14.67 15.03 14.01
N PRO A 75 -15.75 15.82 13.84
CA PRO A 75 -16.57 15.75 12.63
C PRO A 75 -15.84 16.21 11.36
N ASP A 76 -14.93 17.18 11.44
CA ASP A 76 -14.21 17.66 10.23
C ASP A 76 -13.29 16.60 9.60
N VAL A 77 -12.86 15.60 10.38
CA VAL A 77 -11.96 14.53 9.92
C VAL A 77 -12.74 13.28 9.52
N PHE A 78 -13.73 12.89 10.34
CA PHE A 78 -14.46 11.63 10.21
C PHE A 78 -15.87 11.79 9.62
N ALA A 79 -16.33 13.02 9.37
CA ALA A 79 -17.60 13.34 8.71
C ALA A 79 -17.42 14.35 7.57
N ALA A 80 -16.25 14.35 6.92
CA ALA A 80 -16.00 15.15 5.73
C ALA A 80 -16.85 14.65 4.55
N SER A 81 -17.24 15.58 3.67
CA SER A 81 -18.01 15.23 2.46
C SER A 81 -17.22 14.25 1.57
N PRO A 82 -17.84 13.14 1.11
CA PRO A 82 -17.15 12.11 0.33
C PRO A 82 -16.83 12.63 -1.08
N ARG A 83 -15.57 13.02 -1.30
CA ARG A 83 -15.06 13.59 -2.56
C ARG A 83 -14.14 12.62 -3.31
N ILE A 84 -14.75 11.76 -4.12
CA ILE A 84 -14.08 10.72 -4.91
C ILE A 84 -13.04 11.33 -5.89
N ASP A 85 -13.32 12.51 -6.41
CA ASP A 85 -12.42 13.26 -7.30
C ASP A 85 -11.06 13.58 -6.64
N ILE A 86 -11.10 14.03 -5.37
CA ILE A 86 -9.90 14.37 -4.60
C ILE A 86 -9.15 13.12 -4.17
N ILE A 87 -9.87 12.05 -3.81
CA ILE A 87 -9.28 10.75 -3.48
C ILE A 87 -8.50 10.21 -4.70
N HIS A 88 -9.13 10.19 -5.87
CA HIS A 88 -8.50 9.75 -7.12
C HIS A 88 -7.26 10.59 -7.46
N ARG A 89 -7.31 11.91 -7.28
CA ARG A 89 -6.14 12.78 -7.50
C ARG A 89 -4.99 12.47 -6.55
N ASN A 90 -5.28 12.18 -5.28
CA ASN A 90 -4.27 11.76 -4.32
C ASN A 90 -3.66 10.40 -4.66
N MET A 91 -4.49 9.44 -5.07
CA MET A 91 -4.04 8.12 -5.52
C MET A 91 -3.08 8.25 -6.70
N ILE A 92 -3.47 8.97 -7.76
CA ILE A 92 -2.60 9.21 -8.93
C ILE A 92 -1.29 9.87 -8.52
N TRP A 93 -1.36 10.87 -7.64
CA TRP A 93 -0.17 11.55 -7.13
C TRP A 93 0.76 10.59 -6.39
N GLN A 94 0.25 9.77 -5.47
CA GLN A 94 1.04 8.78 -4.75
C GLN A 94 1.71 7.77 -5.69
N SER A 95 0.99 7.29 -6.71
CA SER A 95 1.56 6.36 -7.70
C SER A 95 2.63 7.00 -8.58
N LYS A 96 2.48 8.28 -8.96
CA LYS A 96 3.39 8.95 -9.89
C LYS A 96 4.58 9.63 -9.23
N TYR A 97 4.47 10.13 -8.00
CA TYR A 97 5.52 10.98 -7.42
C TYR A 97 6.87 10.25 -7.27
N ARG A 98 6.85 8.94 -7.01
CA ARG A 98 8.06 8.09 -6.91
C ARG A 98 8.42 7.39 -8.20
N TRP A 99 7.58 7.51 -9.23
CA TRP A 99 7.72 6.71 -10.43
C TRP A 99 8.73 7.34 -11.39
N VAL A 100 9.74 6.55 -11.72
CA VAL A 100 10.74 6.86 -12.74
C VAL A 100 10.71 5.78 -13.81
N SER A 101 10.62 6.18 -15.07
CA SER A 101 10.69 5.25 -16.20
C SER A 101 12.13 5.15 -16.72
N TRP A 102 12.63 3.93 -16.76
CA TRP A 102 13.96 3.57 -17.28
C TRP A 102 13.93 2.99 -18.70
N ALA A 103 12.77 3.00 -19.35
CA ALA A 103 12.66 2.57 -20.73
C ALA A 103 13.52 3.48 -21.62
N HIS A 104 14.37 2.88 -22.46
CA HIS A 104 15.27 3.60 -23.34
C HIS A 104 15.30 2.97 -24.72
N THR A 105 15.13 3.79 -25.74
CA THR A 105 15.37 3.40 -27.13
C THR A 105 16.56 4.16 -27.70
N LYS A 106 17.37 3.46 -28.48
CA LYS A 106 18.51 4.06 -29.17
C LYS A 106 18.01 4.86 -30.35
N THR A 107 18.33 6.15 -30.36
CA THR A 107 18.18 7.02 -31.52
C THR A 107 19.16 6.61 -32.62
N ARG A 108 18.95 7.08 -33.84
CA ARG A 108 19.84 6.80 -34.98
C ARG A 108 21.32 7.18 -34.74
N ALA A 109 21.58 8.10 -33.82
CA ALA A 109 22.92 8.56 -33.45
C ALA A 109 23.58 7.64 -32.41
N GLU A 110 22.79 6.98 -31.56
CA GLU A 110 23.28 6.07 -30.52
C GLU A 110 23.47 4.63 -31.03
N VAL A 111 22.83 4.27 -32.14
CA VAL A 111 23.04 2.97 -32.79
C VAL A 111 24.41 2.93 -33.47
N ARG A 112 25.25 1.95 -33.10
CA ARG A 112 26.65 1.79 -33.57
C ARG A 112 26.79 1.85 -35.11
N GLY A 113 27.65 2.73 -35.62
CA GLY A 113 28.01 2.82 -37.05
C GLY A 113 27.16 3.81 -37.84
N GLY A 114 27.09 3.66 -39.17
CA GLY A 114 26.25 4.52 -40.01
C GLY A 114 26.78 5.92 -40.33
N GLY A 115 28.08 6.16 -40.12
CA GLY A 115 28.75 7.42 -40.49
C GLY A 115 29.06 7.57 -41.98
N ARG A 116 29.13 6.47 -42.74
CA ARG A 116 29.34 6.49 -44.20
C ARG A 116 28.01 6.46 -44.95
N LYS A 117 27.89 7.28 -45.99
CA LYS A 117 26.75 7.26 -46.92
C LYS A 117 26.70 5.91 -47.66
N PRO A 118 25.54 5.22 -47.74
CA PRO A 118 25.47 3.88 -48.34
C PRO A 118 25.82 3.87 -49.85
N HIS A 119 25.33 4.87 -50.59
CA HIS A 119 25.58 5.02 -52.03
C HIS A 119 25.53 6.50 -52.46
N PRO A 120 26.12 6.86 -53.62
CA PRO A 120 26.05 8.22 -54.17
C PRO A 120 24.60 8.69 -54.37
N GLN A 121 24.39 10.02 -54.34
CA GLN A 121 23.06 10.63 -54.41
C GLN A 121 22.32 10.36 -55.74
N LYS A 122 23.07 10.15 -56.82
CA LYS A 122 22.58 9.93 -58.19
C LYS A 122 23.38 8.79 -58.84
N GLY A 123 22.86 8.22 -59.93
CA GLY A 123 23.55 7.20 -60.74
C GLY A 123 23.16 5.75 -60.47
N GLN A 124 22.60 5.42 -59.29
CA GLN A 124 22.25 4.03 -58.95
C GLN A 124 20.77 3.64 -59.16
N GLY A 125 19.87 4.57 -59.51
CA GLY A 125 18.44 4.30 -59.66
C GLY A 125 17.69 3.89 -58.37
N ARG A 126 18.36 3.91 -57.21
CA ARG A 126 17.78 3.56 -55.90
C ARG A 126 17.27 4.81 -55.15
N ALA A 127 16.43 4.61 -54.15
CA ALA A 127 16.01 5.65 -53.22
C ALA A 127 17.22 6.32 -52.52
N ARG A 128 17.08 7.61 -52.21
CA ARG A 128 18.16 8.43 -51.63
C ARG A 128 18.26 8.18 -50.14
N HIS A 129 19.44 7.78 -49.66
CA HIS A 129 19.68 7.54 -48.24
C HIS A 129 20.96 8.21 -47.75
N GLY A 130 20.90 8.78 -46.54
CA GLY A 130 22.04 9.41 -45.89
C GLY A 130 22.84 8.47 -44.97
N SER A 131 22.17 7.49 -44.35
CA SER A 131 22.78 6.56 -43.39
C SER A 131 21.98 5.26 -43.31
N ILE A 132 22.67 4.15 -43.06
CA ILE A 132 22.04 2.84 -42.77
C ILE A 132 21.35 2.77 -41.39
N ARG A 133 21.61 3.75 -40.49
CA ARG A 133 20.97 3.80 -39.16
C ARG A 133 19.68 4.61 -39.14
N SER A 134 19.22 5.05 -40.31
CA SER A 134 17.91 5.67 -40.45
C SER A 134 16.81 4.72 -39.95
N PRO A 135 15.78 5.20 -39.25
CA PRO A 135 14.62 4.42 -38.82
C PRO A 135 13.91 3.66 -39.95
N LEU A 136 14.05 4.13 -41.20
CA LEU A 136 13.51 3.46 -42.38
C LEU A 136 14.25 2.13 -42.71
N TYR A 137 15.46 1.95 -42.20
CA TYR A 137 16.23 0.72 -42.37
C TYR A 137 15.99 -0.25 -41.21
N ARG A 138 16.02 -1.56 -41.51
CA ARG A 138 16.05 -2.62 -40.50
C ARG A 138 17.29 -2.47 -39.60
N GLY A 139 17.09 -2.45 -38.29
CA GLY A 139 18.17 -2.23 -37.32
C GLY A 139 18.68 -0.78 -37.27
N GLY A 140 17.89 0.16 -37.82
CA GLY A 140 18.03 1.59 -37.58
C GLY A 140 17.56 2.01 -36.18
N GLY A 141 17.78 3.27 -35.84
CA GLY A 141 17.30 3.81 -34.56
C GLY A 141 15.80 4.11 -34.55
N VAL A 142 15.22 4.20 -33.35
CA VAL A 142 13.80 4.58 -33.16
C VAL A 142 13.67 6.11 -33.20
N ILE A 143 12.63 6.65 -33.87
CA ILE A 143 12.39 8.11 -33.96
C ILE A 143 11.75 8.62 -32.67
N HIS A 144 10.59 8.09 -32.34
CA HIS A 144 9.79 8.50 -31.18
C HIS A 144 9.64 7.32 -30.24
N GLY A 145 10.67 7.07 -29.44
CA GLY A 145 10.65 6.07 -28.40
C GLY A 145 10.97 6.67 -27.03
N PRO A 146 10.80 5.89 -25.96
CA PRO A 146 11.08 6.35 -24.61
C PRO A 146 12.57 6.72 -24.47
N ARG A 147 12.79 7.79 -23.70
CA ARG A 147 14.11 8.24 -23.27
C ARG A 147 14.25 7.94 -21.78
N SER A 148 15.41 7.38 -21.42
CA SER A 148 15.67 6.96 -20.05
C SER A 148 15.67 8.16 -19.09
N GLY A 149 15.25 7.94 -17.85
CA GLY A 149 15.32 8.93 -16.78
C GLY A 149 14.17 9.93 -16.80
N THR A 150 13.05 9.60 -17.45
CA THR A 150 11.85 10.43 -17.35
C THR A 150 11.17 10.21 -16.01
N THR A 151 11.14 11.27 -15.20
CA THR A 151 10.44 11.33 -13.91
C THR A 151 9.00 11.80 -14.10
N HIS A 152 8.06 11.19 -13.39
CA HIS A 152 6.64 11.62 -13.37
C HIS A 152 6.27 12.45 -12.13
N PHE A 153 7.28 13.07 -11.50
CA PHE A 153 7.12 13.81 -10.26
C PHE A 153 6.32 15.10 -10.45
N PHE A 154 5.34 15.31 -9.58
CA PHE A 154 4.67 16.59 -9.37
C PHE A 154 4.20 16.67 -7.92
N MET A 155 4.09 17.88 -7.36
CA MET A 155 3.64 18.07 -5.99
C MET A 155 2.17 18.48 -5.96
N LEU A 156 1.37 17.79 -5.13
CA LEU A 156 -0.02 18.13 -4.90
C LEU A 156 -0.13 19.12 -3.72
N PRO A 157 -0.97 20.17 -3.81
CA PRO A 157 -1.11 21.15 -2.72
C PRO A 157 -1.46 20.48 -1.38
N PHE A 158 -0.91 21.00 -0.29
CA PHE A 158 -1.05 20.40 1.05
C PHE A 158 -2.50 20.14 1.44
N HIS A 159 -3.37 21.16 1.33
CA HIS A 159 -4.79 21.06 1.71
C HIS A 159 -5.54 19.99 0.91
N VAL A 160 -5.15 19.75 -0.35
CA VAL A 160 -5.75 18.71 -1.18
C VAL A 160 -5.37 17.32 -0.68
N ARG A 161 -4.12 17.15 -0.20
CA ARG A 161 -3.65 15.88 0.35
C ARG A 161 -4.37 15.55 1.65
N VAL A 162 -4.45 16.54 2.55
CA VAL A 162 -5.16 16.41 3.82
C VAL A 162 -6.65 16.11 3.58
N HIS A 163 -7.30 16.87 2.70
CA HIS A 163 -8.73 16.67 2.44
C HIS A 163 -9.03 15.30 1.80
N GLY A 164 -8.14 14.79 0.94
CA GLY A 164 -8.28 13.44 0.41
C GLY A 164 -8.18 12.36 1.49
N LEU A 165 -7.27 12.53 2.45
CA LEU A 165 -7.15 11.64 3.60
C LEU A 165 -8.40 11.68 4.49
N SER A 166 -8.83 12.88 4.90
CA SER A 166 -10.05 13.06 5.71
C SER A 166 -11.29 12.50 5.02
N SER A 167 -11.44 12.75 3.71
CA SER A 167 -12.56 12.19 2.93
C SER A 167 -12.51 10.66 2.85
N MET A 168 -11.33 10.05 2.74
CA MET A 168 -11.20 8.59 2.68
C MET A 168 -11.53 7.94 4.03
N ILE A 169 -11.03 8.51 5.13
CA ILE A 169 -11.33 8.04 6.50
C ILE A 169 -12.83 8.17 6.79
N SER A 170 -13.44 9.28 6.39
CA SER A 170 -14.89 9.49 6.54
C SER A 170 -15.70 8.45 5.77
N ILE A 171 -15.28 8.09 4.55
CA ILE A 171 -15.93 7.03 3.77
C ILE A 171 -15.77 5.66 4.44
N LYS A 172 -14.58 5.34 4.95
CA LYS A 172 -14.34 4.07 5.65
C LYS A 172 -15.20 3.93 6.89
N LEU A 173 -15.36 5.01 7.66
CA LEU A 173 -16.28 5.03 8.78
C LEU A 173 -17.74 4.86 8.33
N ALA A 174 -18.16 5.53 7.26
CA ALA A 174 -19.53 5.43 6.74
C ALA A 174 -19.87 4.06 6.12
N GLN A 175 -18.85 3.27 5.77
CA GLN A 175 -18.98 1.91 5.23
C GLN A 175 -18.90 0.82 6.31
N ASP A 176 -18.76 1.21 7.59
CA ASP A 176 -18.51 0.30 8.71
C ASP A 176 -17.21 -0.52 8.57
N ASP A 177 -16.25 -0.03 7.78
CA ASP A 177 -14.93 -0.65 7.55
C ASP A 177 -13.86 -0.16 8.54
N LEU A 178 -14.16 0.88 9.32
CA LEU A 178 -13.24 1.49 10.28
C LEU A 178 -13.57 1.03 11.70
N HIS A 179 -12.69 0.21 12.26
CA HIS A 179 -12.78 -0.25 13.64
C HIS A 179 -11.75 0.50 14.50
N VAL A 180 -12.18 0.98 15.66
CA VAL A 180 -11.29 1.61 16.64
C VAL A 180 -11.02 0.60 17.74
N VAL A 181 -9.75 0.42 18.05
CA VAL A 181 -9.28 -0.56 19.02
C VAL A 181 -8.54 0.19 20.12
N ASN A 182 -8.62 -0.30 21.36
CA ASN A 182 -7.91 0.32 22.48
C ASN A 182 -6.38 0.20 22.33
N ASN A 183 -5.87 -1.03 22.27
CA ASN A 183 -4.45 -1.36 22.13
C ASN A 183 -4.28 -2.49 21.10
N LEU A 184 -3.17 -2.51 20.39
CA LEU A 184 -2.81 -3.59 19.44
C LEU A 184 -2.04 -4.75 20.10
N GLU A 185 -2.11 -4.87 21.43
CA GLU A 185 -1.48 -5.98 22.15
C GLU A 185 -2.28 -7.27 21.94
N LEU A 186 -1.58 -8.35 21.57
CA LEU A 186 -2.16 -9.67 21.38
C LEU A 186 -1.84 -10.57 22.57
N PRO A 187 -2.74 -11.49 22.95
CA PRO A 187 -2.48 -12.44 24.04
C PRO A 187 -1.44 -13.50 23.67
N THR A 188 -1.27 -13.76 22.37
CA THR A 188 -0.40 -14.80 21.81
C THR A 188 0.30 -14.27 20.56
N ASP A 189 1.55 -14.69 20.33
CA ASP A 189 2.36 -14.33 19.16
C ASP A 189 2.05 -15.18 17.90
N GLU A 190 1.04 -16.06 17.97
CA GLU A 190 0.68 -16.97 16.89
C GLU A 190 -0.13 -16.27 15.80
N SER A 191 0.28 -16.41 14.53
CA SER A 191 -0.42 -15.77 13.40
C SER A 191 -1.86 -16.29 13.21
N GLN A 192 -2.11 -17.56 13.58
CA GLN A 192 -3.43 -18.19 13.48
C GLN A 192 -4.47 -17.47 14.32
N TYR A 193 -4.08 -16.98 15.50
CA TYR A 193 -4.98 -16.22 16.37
C TYR A 193 -5.55 -14.99 15.67
N LEU A 194 -4.71 -14.28 14.89
CA LEU A 194 -5.12 -13.08 14.17
C LEU A 194 -6.00 -13.40 12.95
N GLU A 195 -5.71 -14.50 12.25
CA GLU A 195 -6.55 -14.99 11.15
C GLU A 195 -7.95 -15.38 11.66
N ASP A 196 -8.01 -16.16 12.75
CA ASP A 196 -9.26 -16.57 13.39
C ASP A 196 -10.07 -15.37 13.90
N LEU A 197 -9.41 -14.37 14.47
CA LEU A 197 -10.04 -13.13 14.93
C LEU A 197 -10.67 -12.35 13.76
N ILE A 198 -9.93 -12.18 12.67
CA ILE A 198 -10.40 -11.46 11.46
C ILE A 198 -11.59 -12.20 10.83
N GLU A 199 -11.52 -13.53 10.71
CA GLU A 199 -12.59 -14.35 10.18
C GLU A 199 -13.84 -14.30 11.06
N LYS A 200 -13.67 -14.43 12.38
CA LYS A 200 -14.79 -14.40 13.33
C LYS A 200 -15.55 -13.07 13.32
N ARG A 201 -14.82 -11.96 13.22
CA ARG A 201 -15.38 -10.60 13.25
C ARG A 201 -15.79 -10.07 11.87
N ASN A 202 -15.55 -10.83 10.80
CA ASN A 202 -15.86 -10.45 9.42
C ASN A 202 -15.23 -9.11 8.97
N TRP A 203 -14.01 -8.80 9.41
CA TRP A 203 -13.28 -7.57 8.98
C TRP A 203 -12.85 -7.58 7.50
N GLY A 204 -13.16 -8.67 6.78
CA GLY A 204 -12.88 -8.82 5.35
C GLY A 204 -11.52 -9.48 5.06
N PRO A 205 -11.14 -9.57 3.77
CA PRO A 205 -9.98 -10.35 3.34
C PRO A 205 -8.63 -9.67 3.61
N SER A 206 -8.63 -8.36 3.91
CA SER A 206 -7.40 -7.60 4.14
C SER A 206 -7.66 -6.51 5.18
N VAL A 207 -6.82 -6.47 6.21
CA VAL A 207 -6.92 -5.51 7.31
C VAL A 207 -5.63 -4.70 7.37
N LEU A 208 -5.75 -3.39 7.61
CA LEU A 208 -4.63 -2.48 7.83
C LEU A 208 -4.63 -2.03 9.28
N PHE A 209 -3.61 -2.42 10.03
CA PHE A 209 -3.36 -1.93 11.38
C PHE A 209 -2.54 -0.64 11.32
N VAL A 210 -2.95 0.37 12.08
CA VAL A 210 -2.27 1.66 12.20
C VAL A 210 -2.01 1.89 13.68
N ASP A 211 -0.74 2.01 14.03
CA ASP A 211 -0.24 2.33 15.37
C ASP A 211 0.47 3.69 15.34
N GLU A 212 0.77 4.25 16.52
CA GLU A 212 1.42 5.57 16.68
C GLU A 212 2.88 5.66 16.20
#